data_AF-A0A4V1UXA4-F1
#
_entry.id   AF-A0A4V1UXA4-F1
#
_cell.length_a   1.000
_cell.length_b   1.000
_cell.length_c   1.000
_cell.angle_alpha   90.00
_cell.angle_beta   90.00
_cell.angle_gamma   90.00
#
_symmetry.space_group_name_H-M   'P 1'
#
loop_
_entity.id
_entity.type
_entity.pdbx_description
1 polymer ?
#
loop_
_entity_poly.entity_id
_entity_poly.type
_entity_poly.pdbx_seq_one_letter_code
_entity_poly.pdbx_strand_id
1 'polypeptide(L)'
;MLGSWLRSLNFVRNVIAHHSRLWNLNLVDNPSLPRHQVIPVFDPLLNLPGVSTRIYSICCIFAYLSKVLDLNSKWYLRLRTKINEFPRMPHARIQDMGFPSDWEGHDFWN
;
A
#
# COMPACT_ATOMS: atom_id res chain seq x y z
N MET A 1 6.36 5.05 14.91
CA MET A 1 5.66 4.25 13.87
C MET A 1 4.45 4.99 13.32
N LEU A 2 3.34 5.14 14.07
CA LEU A 2 2.12 5.79 13.57
C LEU A 2 2.35 7.19 12.98
N GLY A 3 3.18 8.04 13.60
CA GLY A 3 3.51 9.35 13.05
C GLY A 3 4.19 9.31 11.66
N SER A 4 4.97 8.27 11.36
CA SER A 4 5.54 8.09 10.01
C SER A 4 4.48 7.66 8.99
N TRP A 5 3.54 6.82 9.41
CA TRP A 5 2.43 6.37 8.55
C TRP A 5 1.54 7.55 8.18
N LEU A 6 1.19 8.39 9.14
CA LEU A 6 0.38 9.59 8.89
C LEU A 6 1.08 10.58 7.95
N ARG A 7 2.40 10.80 8.12
CA ARG A 7 3.18 11.63 7.17
C ARG A 7 3.16 11.07 5.75
N SER A 8 3.40 9.77 5.62
CA SER A 8 3.44 9.09 4.31
C SER A 8 2.05 9.10 3.63
N LEU A 9 0.97 8.90 4.41
CA LEU A 9 -0.40 9.02 3.94
C LEU A 9 -0.76 10.44 3.51
N ASN A 10 -0.36 11.45 4.29
CA ASN A 10 -0.55 12.86 3.93
C ASN A 10 0.18 13.21 2.63
N PHE A 11 1.42 12.72 2.46
CA PHE A 11 2.17 12.88 1.21
C PHE A 11 1.39 12.29 0.02
N VAL A 12 0.97 11.03 0.11
CA VAL A 12 0.20 10.38 -0.96
C VAL A 12 -1.11 11.10 -1.24
N ARG A 13 -1.84 11.52 -0.20
CA ARG A 13 -3.08 12.31 -0.35
C ARG A 13 -2.80 13.61 -1.12
N ASN A 14 -1.71 14.30 -0.83
CA ASN A 14 -1.34 15.53 -1.53
C ASN A 14 -0.98 15.27 -2.99
N VAL A 15 -0.22 14.21 -3.28
CA VAL A 15 0.08 13.78 -4.67
C VAL A 15 -1.22 13.52 -5.45
N ILE A 16 -2.20 12.84 -4.83
CA ILE A 16 -3.51 12.58 -5.43
C ILE A 16 -4.29 13.90 -5.67
N ALA A 17 -4.29 14.80 -4.70
CA ALA A 17 -4.98 16.09 -4.82
C ALA A 17 -4.40 16.98 -5.93
N HIS A 18 -3.11 16.82 -6.23
CA HIS A 18 -2.45 17.44 -7.38
C HIS A 18 -2.55 16.62 -8.67
N HIS A 19 -3.42 15.61 -8.72
CA HIS A 19 -3.65 14.72 -9.87
C HIS A 19 -2.36 14.11 -10.44
N SER A 20 -1.35 13.93 -9.60
CA SER A 20 -0.05 13.37 -9.98
C SER A 20 -0.12 11.85 -10.10
N ARG A 21 0.79 11.28 -10.89
CA ARG A 21 0.84 9.84 -11.15
C ARG A 21 1.33 9.08 -9.91
N LEU A 22 0.58 8.04 -9.51
CA LEU A 22 0.98 7.15 -8.43
C LEU A 22 1.73 5.91 -8.90
N TRP A 23 1.49 5.46 -10.13
CA TRP A 23 1.86 4.10 -10.55
C TRP A 23 3.38 3.82 -10.59
N ASN A 24 4.20 4.87 -10.66
CA ASN A 24 5.67 4.83 -10.61
C ASN A 24 6.24 5.79 -9.55
N LEU A 25 5.43 6.19 -8.58
CA LEU A 25 5.85 7.13 -7.54
C LEU A 25 6.86 6.48 -6.60
N ASN A 26 7.96 7.19 -6.33
CA ASN A 26 8.81 6.93 -5.18
C ASN A 26 8.35 7.81 -4.02
N LEU A 27 8.09 7.20 -2.87
CA LEU A 27 7.73 7.92 -1.66
C LEU A 27 8.94 8.72 -1.16
N VAL A 28 8.71 10.00 -0.85
CA VAL A 28 9.71 10.86 -0.20
C VAL A 28 9.69 10.61 1.31
N ASP A 29 8.48 10.61 1.88
CA ASP A 29 8.23 10.17 3.24
C ASP A 29 7.93 8.66 3.24
N ASN A 30 8.95 7.85 3.51
CA ASN A 30 8.80 6.40 3.61
C ASN A 30 8.19 6.01 4.97
N PRO A 31 7.13 5.20 5.00
CA PRO A 31 6.59 4.70 6.26
C PRO A 31 7.56 3.72 6.93
N SER A 32 7.66 3.79 8.26
CA SER A 32 8.38 2.76 9.02
C SER A 32 7.56 1.47 9.03
N LEU A 33 8.12 0.35 8.59
CA LEU A 33 7.46 -0.95 8.74
C LEU A 33 7.57 -1.44 10.20
N PRO A 34 6.56 -2.16 10.72
CA PRO A 34 6.66 -2.82 12.01
C PRO A 34 7.83 -3.81 12.04
N ARG A 35 8.42 -4.05 13.22
CA ARG A 35 9.38 -5.16 13.35
C ARG A 35 8.64 -6.49 13.24
N HIS A 36 9.38 -7.55 12.89
CA HIS A 36 8.85 -8.90 12.79
C HIS A 36 7.98 -9.27 14.00
N GLN A 37 6.82 -9.88 13.75
CA GLN A 37 5.82 -10.31 14.74
C GLN A 37 5.12 -9.22 15.56
N VAL A 38 5.51 -7.94 15.44
CA VAL A 38 4.81 -6.85 16.15
C VAL A 38 3.41 -6.64 15.59
N ILE A 39 3.27 -6.71 14.25
CA ILE A 39 1.98 -6.74 13.57
C ILE A 39 2.10 -7.79 12.44
N PRO A 40 1.74 -9.06 12.70
CA PRO A 40 2.08 -10.19 11.82
C PRO A 40 1.65 -10.04 10.35
N VAL A 41 0.55 -9.34 10.08
CA VAL A 41 0.09 -9.08 8.69
C VAL A 41 1.13 -8.31 7.85
N PHE A 42 2.06 -7.58 8.47
CA PHE A 42 3.15 -6.88 7.77
C PHE A 42 4.40 -7.73 7.55
N ASP A 43 4.50 -8.92 8.14
CA ASP A 43 5.71 -9.76 8.02
C ASP A 43 6.07 -10.09 6.55
N PRO A 44 5.12 -10.38 5.64
CA PRO A 44 5.43 -10.59 4.23
C PRO A 44 6.13 -9.38 3.58
N LEU A 45 5.84 -8.15 4.03
CA LEU A 45 6.45 -6.93 3.47
C LEU A 45 7.91 -6.77 3.90
N LEU A 46 8.34 -7.33 5.02
CA LEU A 46 9.72 -7.19 5.50
C LEU A 46 10.74 -7.87 4.57
N ASN A 47 10.29 -8.87 3.81
CA ASN A 47 11.12 -9.59 2.85
C ASN A 47 11.08 -8.99 1.44
N LEU A 48 10.28 -7.95 1.20
CA LEU A 48 10.14 -7.31 -0.11
C LEU A 48 11.12 -6.13 -0.24
N PRO A 49 12.17 -6.24 -1.10
CA PRO A 49 13.16 -5.19 -1.23
C PRO A 49 12.55 -3.87 -1.69
N GLY A 50 12.79 -2.80 -0.94
CA GLY A 50 12.33 -1.45 -1.31
C GLY A 50 10.82 -1.24 -1.24
N VAL A 51 10.04 -2.16 -0.65
CA VAL A 51 8.57 -2.01 -0.59
C VAL A 51 8.12 -0.74 0.13
N SER A 52 8.89 -0.30 1.14
CA SER A 52 8.62 0.92 1.90
C SER A 52 8.74 2.19 1.07
N THR A 53 9.37 2.16 -0.11
CA THR A 53 9.46 3.32 -1.01
C THR A 53 8.35 3.35 -2.05
N ARG A 54 7.47 2.35 -2.05
CA ARG A 54 6.45 2.11 -3.08
C ARG A 54 5.04 2.25 -2.51
N ILE A 55 4.11 2.60 -3.41
CA ILE A 55 2.69 2.80 -3.09
C ILE A 55 2.06 1.58 -2.41
N TYR A 56 2.51 0.37 -2.74
CA TYR A 56 2.00 -0.86 -2.12
C TYR A 56 2.05 -0.82 -0.59
N SER A 57 3.14 -0.31 0.00
CA SER A 57 3.24 -0.18 1.47
C SER A 57 2.16 0.73 2.06
N ILE A 58 1.81 1.81 1.35
CA ILE A 58 0.77 2.76 1.76
C ILE A 58 -0.61 2.12 1.64
N CYS A 59 -0.84 1.34 0.58
CA CYS A 59 -2.07 0.57 0.40
C CYS A 59 -2.27 -0.43 1.55
N CYS A 60 -1.22 -1.17 1.95
CA CYS A 60 -1.27 -2.09 3.10
C CYS A 60 -1.52 -1.36 4.43
N ILE A 61 -0.83 -0.24 4.67
CA ILE A 61 -1.03 0.58 5.88
C ILE A 61 -2.47 1.08 5.95
N PHE A 62 -3.00 1.61 4.84
CA PHE A 62 -4.36 2.12 4.81
C PHE A 62 -5.41 1.02 4.92
N ALA A 63 -5.18 -0.15 4.32
CA ALA A 63 -6.03 -1.33 4.50
C ALA A 63 -6.09 -1.74 5.99
N TYR A 64 -4.93 -1.83 6.64
CA TYR A 64 -4.84 -2.17 8.06
C TYR A 64 -5.55 -1.14 8.94
N LEU A 65 -5.27 0.16 8.77
CA LEU A 65 -5.92 1.22 9.54
C LEU A 65 -7.43 1.25 9.32
N SER A 66 -7.88 1.04 8.08
CA SER A 66 -9.32 0.98 7.76
C SER A 66 -10.01 -0.14 8.53
N LYS A 67 -9.42 -1.35 8.59
CA LYS A 67 -9.96 -2.49 9.33
C LYS A 67 -9.96 -2.26 10.85
N VAL A 68 -8.91 -1.61 11.38
CA VAL A 68 -8.81 -1.30 12.82
C VAL A 68 -9.83 -0.23 13.24
N LEU A 69 -10.07 0.77 12.39
CA LEU A 69 -10.98 1.88 12.71
C LEU A 69 -12.46 1.53 12.46
N ASP A 70 -12.75 0.72 11.44
CA ASP A 70 -14.10 0.28 11.11
C ASP A 70 -14.06 -1.16 10.60
N LEU A 71 -14.54 -2.09 11.42
CA LEU A 71 -14.62 -3.52 11.09
C LEU A 71 -15.53 -3.80 9.89
N ASN A 72 -16.46 -2.90 9.57
CA ASN A 72 -17.36 -3.02 8.42
C ASN A 72 -16.78 -2.38 7.15
N SER A 73 -15.59 -1.78 7.22
CA SER A 73 -14.97 -1.10 6.08
C SER A 73 -14.67 -2.08 4.97
N LYS A 74 -15.30 -1.87 3.81
CA LYS A 74 -15.04 -2.63 2.57
C LYS A 74 -13.97 -1.97 1.68
N TRP A 75 -13.16 -1.06 2.24
CA TRP A 75 -12.22 -0.29 1.43
C TRP A 75 -11.17 -1.19 0.75
N TYR A 76 -10.62 -2.17 1.48
CA TYR A 76 -9.60 -3.08 0.95
C TYR A 76 -10.13 -3.92 -0.22
N LEU A 77 -11.39 -4.37 -0.16
CA LEU A 77 -12.06 -5.07 -1.26
C LEU A 77 -12.19 -4.17 -2.49
N ARG A 78 -12.64 -2.92 -2.31
CA ARG A 78 -12.76 -1.96 -3.42
C ARG A 78 -11.40 -1.69 -4.07
N LEU A 79 -10.34 -1.52 -3.26
CA LEU A 79 -9.01 -1.33 -3.81
C LEU A 79 -8.53 -2.57 -4.56
N ARG A 80 -8.71 -3.78 -4.00
CA ARG A 80 -8.38 -5.05 -4.65
C ARG A 80 -9.04 -5.14 -6.03
N THR A 81 -10.35 -4.88 -6.12
CA THR A 81 -11.07 -4.84 -7.40
C THR A 81 -10.44 -3.84 -8.37
N LYS A 82 -10.10 -2.63 -7.92
CA LYS A 82 -9.49 -1.61 -8.78
C LYS A 82 -8.08 -1.96 -9.26
N ILE A 83 -7.28 -2.63 -8.45
CA ILE A 83 -5.96 -3.13 -8.86
C ILE A 83 -6.12 -4.26 -9.89
N ASN A 84 -7.12 -5.13 -9.75
CA ASN A 84 -7.41 -6.17 -10.74
C ASN A 84 -7.99 -5.62 -12.05
N GLU A 85 -8.67 -4.48 -12.00
CA GLU A 85 -9.11 -3.71 -13.18
C GLU A 85 -7.99 -2.86 -13.80
N PHE A 86 -6.78 -2.86 -13.23
CA PHE A 86 -5.69 -2.03 -13.74
C PHE A 86 -5.37 -2.42 -15.20
N PRO A 87 -5.41 -1.48 -16.15
CA PRO A 87 -5.35 -1.81 -17.56
C PRO A 87 -3.98 -2.37 -17.93
N ARG A 88 -3.96 -3.34 -18.84
CA ARG A 88 -2.72 -3.85 -19.42
C ARG A 88 -2.09 -2.77 -20.28
N MET A 89 -0.99 -2.20 -19.80
CA MET A 89 -0.24 -1.15 -20.48
C MET A 89 1.20 -1.61 -20.76
N PRO A 90 1.79 -1.26 -21.92
CA PRO A 90 3.15 -1.69 -22.25
C PRO A 90 4.24 -1.22 -21.27
N HIS A 91 4.01 -0.09 -20.60
CA HIS A 91 5.02 0.61 -19.80
C HIS A 91 4.60 0.86 -18.35
N ALA A 92 3.47 0.28 -17.92
CA ALA A 92 2.95 0.46 -16.56
C ALA A 92 2.32 -0.84 -16.09
N ARG A 93 2.84 -1.36 -14.98
CA ARG A 93 2.39 -2.58 -14.34
C ARG A 93 2.20 -2.33 -12.84
N ILE A 94 1.40 -3.17 -12.20
CA ILE A 94 1.19 -3.09 -10.76
C ILE A 94 2.50 -3.35 -9.97
N GLN A 95 3.46 -4.06 -10.56
CA GLN A 95 4.79 -4.25 -9.98
C GLN A 95 5.58 -2.94 -9.86
N ASP A 96 5.33 -1.96 -10.74
CA ASP A 96 5.97 -0.64 -10.67
C ASP A 96 5.46 0.17 -9.45
N MET A 97 4.26 -0.18 -8.96
CA MET A 97 3.70 0.29 -7.69
C MET A 97 4.17 -0.50 -6.47
N GLY A 98 5.00 -1.53 -6.67
CA GLY A 98 5.52 -2.39 -5.62
C GLY A 98 4.62 -3.56 -5.21
N PHE A 99 3.56 -3.87 -5.98
CA PHE A 99 2.74 -5.06 -5.73
C PHE A 99 3.54 -6.33 -6.11
N PRO A 100 3.82 -7.25 -5.17
CA PRO A 100 4.45 -8.53 -5.50
C PRO A 100 3.47 -9.44 -6.28
N SER A 101 3.95 -10.53 -6.89
CA SER A 101 3.08 -11.42 -7.70
C SER A 101 1.98 -12.11 -6.89
N ASP A 102 2.25 -12.37 -5.61
CA ASP A 102 1.38 -13.06 -4.65
C ASP A 102 0.62 -12.08 -3.73
N TRP A 103 0.57 -10.79 -4.09
CA TRP A 103 0.00 -9.74 -3.23
C TRP A 103 -1.43 -10.02 -2.78
N GLU A 104 -2.26 -10.66 -3.62
CA GLU A 104 -3.66 -10.99 -3.30
C GLU A 104 -3.78 -11.98 -2.13
N GLY A 105 -2.73 -12.77 -1.88
CA GLY A 105 -2.67 -13.71 -0.77
C GLY A 105 -2.36 -13.06 0.58
N HIS A 106 -1.95 -11.78 0.61
CA HIS A 106 -1.66 -11.12 1.88
C HIS A 106 -2.97 -10.81 2.66
N ASP A 107 -2.95 -10.99 3.98
CA ASP A 107 -4.15 -10.85 4.83
C ASP A 107 -4.77 -9.43 4.84
N PHE A 108 -4.08 -8.43 4.30
CA PHE A 108 -4.67 -7.11 4.06
C PHE A 108 -5.89 -7.16 3.14
N TRP A 109 -5.95 -8.13 2.21
CA TRP A 109 -6.87 -8.16 1.08
C TRP A 109 -8.01 -9.19 1.21
N ASN A 110 -8.13 -9.80 2.39
CA ASN A 110 -9.16 -10.78 2.77
C ASN A 110 -10.13 -10.24 3.81
#